data_AF-A0A086Z5X1-F1
#
_entry.id   AF-A0A086Z5X1-F1
#
_cell.length_a   1.000
_cell.length_b   1.000
_cell.length_c   1.000
_cell.angle_alpha   90.00
_cell.angle_beta   90.00
_cell.angle_gamma   90.00
#
_symmetry.space_group_name_H-M   'P 1'
#
loop_
_entity.id
_entity.type
_entity.pdbx_description
1 polymer ?
#
loop_
_entity_poly.entity_id
_entity_poly.type
_entity_poly.pdbx_seq_one_letter_code
_entity_poly.pdbx_strand_id
1 'polypeptide(L)'
;MTITDLAERMATQFDITIEAAEQSAENYLEQIEQVDRRTIDRNDITSDDADFVIGSFASERGINPDDENKTQIPSDKDDLLLDQLDTLSATIRDRQETLKDLTDQRNDLIIQLLDRGNSVASICDASGLTRTRVYAIKDARR
;
A
#
# COMPACT_ATOMS: atom_id res chain seq x y z
N MET A 1 22.15 -10.19 20.35
CA MET A 1 21.06 -10.57 19.40
C MET A 1 21.33 -9.89 18.07
N THR A 2 20.81 -10.39 16.95
CA THR A 2 21.02 -9.70 15.65
C THR A 2 20.02 -8.55 15.47
N ILE A 3 20.32 -7.63 14.55
CA ILE A 3 19.38 -6.57 14.16
C ILE A 3 18.09 -7.12 13.58
N THR A 4 18.17 -8.24 12.85
CA THR A 4 16.99 -8.93 12.34
C THR A 4 16.12 -9.47 13.48
N ASP A 5 16.71 -10.06 14.52
CA ASP A 5 15.96 -10.52 15.71
C ASP A 5 15.26 -9.35 16.43
N LEU A 6 15.93 -8.19 16.52
CA LEU A 6 15.37 -6.98 17.10
C LEU A 6 14.22 -6.42 16.24
N ALA A 7 14.41 -6.38 14.91
CA ALA A 7 13.41 -5.92 13.96
C ALA A 7 12.16 -6.82 13.97
N GLU A 8 12.32 -8.15 14.03
CA GLU A 8 11.20 -9.09 14.15
C GLU A 8 10.41 -8.90 15.44
N ARG A 9 11.12 -8.67 16.55
CA ARG A 9 10.50 -8.36 17.86
C ARG A 9 9.72 -7.04 17.79
N MET A 10 10.31 -5.99 17.24
CA MET A 10 9.66 -4.68 17.06
C MET A 10 8.46 -4.77 16.10
N ALA A 11 8.59 -5.48 14.99
CA ALA A 11 7.53 -5.71 14.01
C ALA A 11 6.31 -6.38 14.66
N THR A 12 6.54 -7.42 15.45
CA THR A 12 5.48 -8.14 16.17
C THR A 12 4.85 -7.28 17.27
N GLN A 13 5.68 -6.55 18.01
CA GLN A 13 5.24 -5.75 19.15
C GLN A 13 4.37 -4.56 18.69
N PHE A 14 4.83 -3.83 17.67
CA PHE A 14 4.23 -2.58 17.20
C PHE A 14 3.34 -2.73 15.95
N ASP A 15 3.16 -3.95 15.46
CA ASP A 15 2.38 -4.28 14.26
C ASP A 15 2.83 -3.48 13.02
N ILE A 16 4.14 -3.52 12.76
CA ILE A 16 4.79 -2.87 11.61
C ILE A 16 5.51 -3.91 10.76
N THR A 17 5.90 -3.54 9.54
CA THR A 17 6.71 -4.42 8.70
C THR A 17 8.11 -4.59 9.30
N ILE A 18 8.71 -5.78 9.11
CA ILE A 18 10.09 -6.07 9.54
C ILE A 18 11.07 -5.08 8.91
N GLU A 19 10.88 -4.71 7.64
CA GLU A 19 11.73 -3.72 6.96
C GLU A 19 11.65 -2.33 7.63
N ALA A 20 10.46 -1.84 7.99
CA ALA A 20 10.31 -0.57 8.68
C ALA A 20 10.88 -0.64 10.10
N ALA A 21 10.73 -1.79 10.78
CA ALA A 21 11.32 -2.04 12.08
C ALA A 21 12.85 -2.05 12.03
N GLU A 22 13.44 -2.72 11.04
CA GLU A 22 14.89 -2.80 10.82
C GLU A 22 15.48 -1.42 10.50
N GLN A 23 14.84 -0.66 9.62
CA GLN A 23 15.25 0.71 9.32
C GLN A 23 15.19 1.60 10.57
N SER A 24 14.13 1.46 11.37
CA SER A 24 13.99 2.23 12.61
C SER A 24 15.04 1.81 13.65
N ALA A 25 15.29 0.51 13.80
CA ALA A 25 16.31 -0.03 14.69
C ALA A 25 17.70 0.49 14.29
N GLU A 26 18.05 0.46 13.01
CA GLU A 26 19.31 0.99 12.50
C GLU A 26 19.46 2.49 12.83
N ASN A 27 18.42 3.30 12.58
CA ASN A 27 18.45 4.73 12.88
C ASN A 27 18.66 5.01 14.39
N TYR A 28 18.07 4.20 15.27
CA TYR A 28 18.22 4.37 16.71
C TYR A 28 19.57 3.86 17.22
N LEU A 29 20.09 2.76 16.66
CA LEU A 29 21.43 2.27 16.97
C LEU A 29 22.50 3.29 16.56
N GLU A 30 22.39 3.88 15.36
CA GLU A 30 23.28 4.97 14.93
C GLU A 30 23.25 6.17 15.89
N GLN A 31 22.08 6.51 16.44
CA GLN A 31 21.97 7.57 17.45
C GLN A 31 22.70 7.21 18.75
N ILE A 32 22.59 5.97 19.21
CA ILE A 32 23.35 5.49 20.38
C ILE A 32 24.84 5.60 20.11
N GLU A 33 25.32 5.13 18.95
CA GLU A 33 26.73 5.18 18.57
C GLU A 33 27.29 6.61 18.57
N GLN A 34 26.49 7.58 18.09
CA GLN A 34 26.86 8.99 18.08
C GLN A 34 26.96 9.59 19.49
N VAL A 35 26.02 9.25 20.38
CA VAL A 35 25.97 9.76 21.75
C VAL A 35 27.06 9.14 22.63
N ASP A 36 27.20 7.81 22.57
CA ASP A 36 28.12 7.04 23.41
C ASP A 36 29.55 6.98 22.85
N ARG A 37 29.75 7.39 21.59
CA ARG A 37 31.03 7.29 20.87
C ARG A 37 31.60 5.87 20.84
N ARG A 38 30.72 4.88 20.69
CA ARG A 38 31.07 3.47 20.50
C ARG A 38 30.45 2.95 19.22
N THR A 39 30.93 1.80 18.77
CA THR A 39 30.36 1.07 17.62
C THR A 39 29.61 -0.15 18.13
N ILE A 40 28.42 -0.39 17.61
CA ILE A 40 27.56 -1.54 17.93
C ILE A 40 27.62 -2.54 16.77
N ASP A 41 27.87 -3.82 17.07
CA ASP A 41 27.79 -4.87 16.06
C ASP A 41 26.32 -5.23 15.80
N ARG A 42 25.87 -5.09 14.55
CA ARG A 42 24.49 -5.42 14.13
C ARG A 42 24.21 -6.92 14.25
N ASN A 43 25.22 -7.76 14.36
CA ASN A 43 25.06 -9.19 14.61
C ASN A 43 25.08 -9.55 16.11
N ASP A 44 25.48 -8.62 16.98
CA ASP A 44 25.57 -8.84 18.42
C ASP A 44 25.21 -7.58 19.23
N ILE A 45 23.94 -7.19 19.11
CA ILE A 45 23.33 -6.10 19.87
C ILE A 45 23.08 -6.58 21.30
N THR A 46 23.46 -5.74 22.28
CA THR A 46 23.24 -6.01 23.70
C THR A 46 21.77 -5.86 24.07
N SER A 47 21.32 -6.48 25.17
CA SER A 47 19.93 -6.31 25.64
C SER A 47 19.62 -4.85 25.95
N ASP A 48 20.57 -4.12 26.56
CA ASP A 48 20.39 -2.73 26.95
C ASP A 48 20.18 -1.82 25.72
N ASP A 49 20.95 -2.05 24.65
CA ASP A 49 20.79 -1.34 23.37
C ASP A 49 19.46 -1.64 22.72
N ALA A 50 19.07 -2.92 22.70
CA ALA A 50 17.79 -3.35 22.16
C ALA A 50 16.60 -2.74 22.92
N ASP A 51 16.66 -2.71 24.25
CA ASP A 51 15.62 -2.14 25.09
C ASP A 51 15.54 -0.61 24.92
N PHE A 52 16.67 0.07 24.74
CA PHE A 52 16.69 1.50 24.39
C PHE A 52 16.03 1.78 23.04
N VAL A 53 16.35 0.98 22.00
CA VAL A 53 15.75 1.12 20.66
C VAL A 53 14.24 0.93 20.73
N ILE A 54 13.77 -0.13 21.40
CA ILE A 54 12.34 -0.42 21.57
C ILE A 54 11.64 0.72 22.34
N GLY A 55 12.25 1.19 23.43
CA GLY A 55 11.70 2.28 24.24
C GLY A 55 11.64 3.61 23.49
N SER A 56 12.66 3.92 22.69
CA SER A 56 12.70 5.13 21.86
C SER A 56 11.64 5.10 20.76
N PHE A 57 11.51 3.96 20.08
CA PHE A 57 10.47 3.75 19.07
C PHE A 57 9.06 3.84 19.66
N ALA A 58 8.83 3.24 20.82
CA ALA A 58 7.55 3.32 21.53
C ALA A 58 7.21 4.77 21.90
N SER A 59 8.19 5.50 22.45
CA SER A 59 8.03 6.91 22.85
C SER A 59 7.71 7.83 21.67
N GLU A 60 8.36 7.65 20.52
CA GLU A 60 8.07 8.40 19.30
C GLU A 60 6.63 8.21 18.83
N ARG A 61 6.09 7.00 18.99
CA ARG A 61 4.71 6.66 18.61
C ARG A 61 3.68 6.89 19.71
N GLY A 62 4.08 7.45 20.85
CA GLY A 62 3.21 7.63 22.01
C GLY A 62 2.66 6.31 22.58
N ILE A 63 3.35 5.19 22.36
CA ILE A 63 2.98 3.87 22.88
C ILE A 63 3.71 3.65 24.20
N ASN A 64 2.98 3.25 25.24
CA ASN A 64 3.63 2.71 26.44
C ASN A 64 3.96 1.23 26.20
N PRO A 65 5.23 0.81 26.25
CA PRO A 65 5.60 -0.58 26.01
C PRO A 65 5.06 -1.56 27.08
N ASP A 66 4.67 -1.04 28.25
CA ASP A 66 4.06 -1.78 29.37
C ASP A 66 2.51 -1.77 29.35
N ASP A 67 1.90 -1.07 28.40
CA ASP A 67 0.43 -1.00 28.30
C ASP A 67 -0.08 -2.12 27.39
N GLU A 68 -0.70 -3.14 27.99
CA GLU A 68 -1.34 -4.24 27.27
C GLU A 68 -2.47 -3.76 26.34
N ASN A 69 -2.96 -2.54 26.54
CA ASN A 69 -3.83 -1.84 25.60
C ASN A 69 -2.99 -1.03 24.61
N LYS A 70 -2.67 -1.65 23.46
CA LYS A 70 -2.00 -1.08 22.29
C LYS A 70 -2.77 0.12 21.70
N THR A 71 -2.85 1.22 22.42
CA THR A 71 -3.46 2.46 21.92
C THR A 71 -2.33 3.28 21.33
N GLN A 72 -1.98 2.97 20.09
CA GLN A 72 -1.11 3.81 19.27
C GLN A 72 -1.78 5.18 19.20
N ILE A 73 -1.15 6.21 19.79
CA ILE A 73 -1.68 7.57 19.70
C ILE A 73 -1.51 7.97 18.23
N PRO A 74 -2.59 8.19 17.47
CA PRO A 74 -2.46 8.58 16.08
C PRO A 74 -1.62 9.86 16.01
N SER A 75 -0.55 9.83 15.22
CA SER A 75 0.12 11.07 14.86
C SER A 75 -0.80 11.83 13.91
N ASP A 76 -0.91 13.16 14.02
CA ASP A 76 -1.68 14.00 13.08
C ASP A 76 -1.33 13.72 11.60
N LYS A 77 -0.13 13.19 11.34
CA LYS A 77 0.34 12.78 10.01
C LYS A 77 -0.29 11.46 9.54
N ASP A 78 -0.52 10.50 10.44
CA ASP A 78 -1.09 9.20 10.09
C ASP A 78 -2.57 9.36 9.73
N ASP A 79 -3.30 10.17 10.51
CA ASP A 79 -4.70 10.52 10.21
C ASP A 79 -4.84 11.22 8.86
N LEU A 80 -3.90 12.13 8.52
CA LEU A 80 -3.86 12.78 7.22
C LEU A 80 -3.63 11.78 6.08
N LEU A 81 -2.72 10.81 6.25
CA LEU A 81 -2.44 9.79 5.24
C LEU A 81 -3.62 8.84 5.04
N LEU A 82 -4.32 8.49 6.12
CA LEU A 82 -5.53 7.67 6.05
C LEU A 82 -6.67 8.41 5.34
N ASP A 83 -6.87 9.70 5.62
CA ASP A 83 -7.87 10.53 4.92
C ASP A 83 -7.57 10.68 3.42
N GLN A 84 -6.29 10.87 3.08
CA GLN A 84 -5.85 10.88 1.69
C GLN A 84 -6.07 9.53 0.99
N LEU A 85 -5.80 8.43 1.68
CA LEU A 85 -6.01 7.08 1.16
C LEU A 85 -7.50 6.81 0.91
N ASP A 86 -8.38 7.22 1.83
CA ASP A 86 -9.83 7.06 1.66
C ASP A 86 -10.36 7.89 0.49
N THR A 87 -9.93 9.15 0.40
CA THR A 87 -10.28 10.06 -0.71
C THR A 87 -9.85 9.49 -2.07
N LEU A 88 -8.62 8.98 -2.17
CA LEU A 88 -8.12 8.35 -3.40
C LEU A 88 -8.89 7.07 -3.74
N SER A 89 -9.21 6.25 -2.73
CA SER A 89 -9.97 5.02 -2.90
C SER A 89 -11.39 5.27 -3.40
N ALA A 90 -12.06 6.30 -2.86
CA ALA A 90 -13.36 6.74 -3.35
C ALA A 90 -13.28 7.22 -4.81
N THR A 91 -12.27 8.04 -5.13
CA THR A 91 -12.05 8.54 -6.50
C THR A 91 -11.79 7.39 -7.49
N ILE A 92 -11.03 6.36 -7.10
CA ILE A 92 -10.79 5.18 -7.93
C ILE A 92 -12.11 4.46 -8.21
N ARG A 93 -12.94 4.27 -7.18
CA ARG A 93 -14.25 3.59 -7.32
C ARG A 93 -15.16 4.32 -8.29
N ASP A 94 -15.30 5.64 -8.15
CA ASP A 94 -16.16 6.45 -9.02
C ASP A 94 -15.68 6.41 -10.48
N ARG A 95 -14.36 6.43 -10.70
CA ARG A 95 -13.77 6.32 -12.03
C ARG A 95 -13.97 4.93 -12.64
N GLN A 96 -13.90 3.87 -11.84
CA GLN A 96 -14.18 2.51 -12.29
C GLN A 96 -15.64 2.33 -12.72
N GLU A 97 -16.57 2.92 -11.97
CA GLU A 97 -17.99 2.94 -12.35
C GLU A 97 -18.20 3.71 -13.66
N THR A 98 -17.63 4.91 -13.77
CA THR A 98 -17.69 5.71 -15.00
C THR A 98 -17.10 4.96 -16.21
N LEU A 99 -15.96 4.27 -16.02
CA LEU A 99 -15.33 3.48 -17.08
C LEU A 99 -16.20 2.31 -17.53
N LYS A 100 -16.90 1.68 -16.59
CA LYS A 100 -17.86 0.61 -16.88
C LYS A 100 -19.02 1.12 -17.72
N ASP A 101 -19.64 2.23 -17.31
CA ASP A 101 -20.77 2.83 -18.03
C ASP A 101 -20.38 3.24 -19.45
N LEU A 102 -19.23 3.88 -19.63
CA LEU A 102 -18.70 4.24 -20.95
C LEU A 102 -18.38 3.00 -21.79
N THR A 103 -17.89 1.93 -21.16
CA THR A 103 -17.63 0.65 -21.82
C THR A 103 -18.93 0.02 -22.33
N ASP A 104 -19.98 0.04 -21.54
CA ASP A 104 -21.29 -0.50 -21.91
C ASP A 104 -21.91 0.33 -23.05
N GLN A 105 -21.88 1.66 -22.95
CA GLN A 105 -22.32 2.56 -24.04
C GLN A 105 -21.54 2.32 -25.34
N ARG A 106 -20.22 2.15 -25.27
CA ARG A 106 -19.40 1.80 -26.44
C ARG A 106 -19.84 0.46 -27.04
N ASN A 107 -20.09 -0.55 -26.22
CA ASN A 107 -20.51 -1.87 -26.68
C ASN A 107 -21.88 -1.81 -27.37
N ASP A 108 -22.83 -1.02 -26.84
CA ASP A 108 -24.13 -0.77 -27.48
C ASP A 108 -23.98 -0.11 -28.85
N LEU A 109 -23.10 0.88 -28.98
CA LEU A 109 -22.80 1.52 -30.26
C LEU A 109 -22.19 0.53 -31.27
N ILE A 110 -21.26 -0.32 -30.82
CA ILE A 110 -20.68 -1.39 -31.65
C ILE A 110 -21.77 -2.31 -32.19
N ILE A 111 -22.70 -2.73 -31.33
CA ILE A 111 -23.82 -3.59 -31.71
C ILE A 111 -24.72 -2.89 -32.74
N GLN A 112 -25.09 -1.62 -32.51
CA GLN A 112 -25.89 -0.85 -33.46
C GLN A 112 -25.20 -0.68 -34.82
N LEU A 113 -23.88 -0.47 -34.84
CA LEU A 113 -23.11 -0.37 -36.08
C LEU A 113 -23.11 -1.69 -36.85
N LEU A 114 -22.95 -2.82 -36.14
CA LEU A 114 -23.01 -4.16 -36.73
C LEU A 114 -24.41 -4.47 -37.30
N ASP A 115 -25.47 -4.13 -36.57
CA ASP A 115 -26.86 -4.33 -37.01
C ASP A 115 -27.19 -3.50 -38.27
N ARG A 116 -26.54 -2.34 -38.44
CA ARG A 116 -26.62 -1.51 -39.66
C ARG A 116 -25.72 -2.00 -40.81
N GLY A 117 -25.00 -3.11 -40.64
CA GLY A 117 -24.17 -3.72 -41.69
C GLY A 117 -22.80 -3.07 -41.87
N ASN A 118 -22.32 -2.28 -40.91
CA ASN A 118 -20.96 -1.72 -40.99
C ASN A 118 -19.91 -2.84 -40.92
N SER A 119 -18.77 -2.62 -41.59
CA SER A 119 -17.70 -3.60 -41.60
C SER A 119 -17.01 -3.67 -40.23
N VAL A 120 -16.70 -4.90 -39.79
CA VAL A 120 -15.97 -5.12 -38.53
C VAL A 120 -14.61 -4.43 -38.54
N ALA A 121 -13.97 -4.30 -39.71
CA ALA A 121 -12.71 -3.57 -39.85
C ALA A 121 -12.84 -2.10 -39.44
N SER A 122 -13.83 -1.37 -39.98
CA SER A 122 -14.08 0.04 -39.64
C SER A 122 -14.41 0.23 -38.15
N ILE A 123 -15.17 -0.70 -37.57
CA ILE A 123 -15.49 -0.68 -36.14
C ILE A 123 -14.24 -0.92 -35.28
N CYS A 124 -13.35 -1.83 -35.67
CA CYS A 124 -12.07 -2.04 -34.96
C CYS A 124 -11.22 -0.77 -35.00
N ASP A 125 -11.10 -0.14 -36.17
CA ASP A 125 -10.31 1.09 -36.35
C ASP A 125 -10.84 2.24 -35.48
N ALA A 126 -12.17 2.41 -35.41
CA ALA A 126 -12.80 3.46 -34.60
C ALA A 126 -12.79 3.19 -33.09
N SER A 127 -12.91 1.92 -32.68
CA SER A 127 -13.01 1.54 -31.26
C SER A 127 -11.67 1.17 -30.61
N GLY A 128 -10.62 0.94 -31.41
CA GLY A 128 -9.33 0.41 -30.95
C GLY A 128 -9.39 -1.05 -30.49
N LEU A 129 -10.51 -1.75 -30.70
CA LEU A 129 -10.69 -3.14 -30.29
C LEU A 129 -10.24 -4.12 -31.36
N THR A 130 -9.85 -5.32 -30.92
CA THR A 130 -9.59 -6.44 -31.84
C THR A 130 -10.89 -7.01 -32.40
N ARG A 131 -10.81 -7.64 -33.57
CA ARG A 131 -11.95 -8.35 -34.19
C ARG A 131 -12.58 -9.37 -33.23
N THR A 132 -11.75 -10.14 -32.53
CA THR A 132 -12.20 -11.11 -31.53
C THR A 132 -13.04 -10.45 -30.45
N ARG A 133 -12.62 -9.28 -29.94
CA ARG A 133 -13.38 -8.58 -28.91
C ARG A 133 -14.69 -8.02 -29.44
N VAL A 134 -14.71 -7.50 -30.67
CA VAL A 134 -15.95 -7.02 -31.33
C VAL A 134 -16.96 -8.16 -31.51
N TYR A 135 -16.51 -9.34 -31.93
CA TYR A 135 -17.41 -10.51 -32.01
C TYR A 135 -17.87 -10.99 -30.64
N ALA A 136 -16.98 -11.02 -29.63
CA ALA A 136 -17.38 -11.37 -28.27
C ALA A 136 -18.47 -10.43 -27.71
N ILE A 137 -18.39 -9.13 -28.01
CA ILE A 137 -19.44 -8.16 -27.64
C ILE A 137 -20.77 -8.49 -28.33
N LYS A 138 -20.73 -8.83 -29.62
CA LYS A 138 -21.93 -9.25 -30.38
C LYS A 138 -22.55 -10.51 -29.78
N ASP A 139 -21.73 -11.49 -29.42
CA ASP A 139 -22.19 -12.78 -28.93
C ASP A 139 -22.72 -12.71 -27.49
N ALA A 140 -22.17 -11.83 -26.65
CA ALA A 140 -22.62 -11.62 -25.27
C ALA A 140 -24.04 -11.00 -25.15
N ARG A 141 -24.63 -10.52 -26.25
CA ARG A 141 -26.02 -10.04 -26.31
C ARG A 141 -27.03 -11.20 -26.44
N ARG A 142 -26.61 -12.39 -26.84
CA ARG A 142 -27.48 -13.57 -27.05
C ARG A 142 -27.73 -14.30 -25.74
#